data_AF-A0A6L7XVC4-F1
#
_entry.id   AF-A0A6L7XVC4-F1
#
_cell.length_a   1.000
_cell.length_b   1.000
_cell.length_c   1.000
_cell.angle_alpha   90.00
_cell.angle_beta   90.00
_cell.angle_gamma   90.00
#
_symmetry.space_group_name_H-M   'P 1'
#
loop_
_entity.id
_entity.type
_entity.pdbx_description
1 polymer ?
#
loop_
_entity_poly.entity_id
_entity_poly.type
_entity_poly.pdbx_seq_one_letter_code
_entity_poly.pdbx_strand_id
1 'polypeptide(L)' 'MRTERIDIRRYPQLRALCWNIHGASYLDADVAFGKYERNWHWIEQDSLTQRESALIQRLADEYGAGVINA' A
#
# COMPACT_ATOMS: atom_id res chain seq x y z
N MET A 1 0.80 5.50 17.89
CA MET A 1 0.59 4.75 16.63
C MET A 1 1.90 4.06 16.29
N ARG A 2 1.92 2.73 16.17
CA ARG A 2 3.11 2.01 15.69
C ARG A 2 3.10 2.07 14.18
N THR A 3 3.97 2.88 13.59
CA THR A 3 4.08 3.01 12.15
C THR A 3 4.90 1.82 11.62
N GLU A 4 4.23 0.78 11.13
CA GLU A 4 4.90 -0.34 10.46
C GLU A 4 5.51 0.16 9.14
N ARG A 5 6.75 -0.23 8.85
CA ARG A 5 7.43 0.11 7.59
C ARG A 5 7.39 -1.05 6.62
N ILE A 6 6.83 -0.80 5.45
CA ILE A 6 6.68 -1.75 4.36
C ILE A 6 7.80 -1.52 3.34
N ASP A 7 8.53 -2.58 2.98
CA ASP A 7 9.50 -2.54 1.90
C ASP A 7 8.78 -2.55 0.55
N ILE A 8 8.73 -1.40 -0.12
CA ILE A 8 8.00 -1.26 -1.39
C ILE A 8 8.63 -2.08 -2.52
N ARG A 9 9.90 -2.48 -2.41
CA ARG A 9 10.58 -3.25 -3.46
C ARG A 9 10.06 -4.68 -3.56
N ARG A 10 9.37 -5.17 -2.52
CA ARG A 10 8.72 -6.49 -2.50
C ARG A 10 7.35 -6.49 -3.17
N TYR A 11 6.81 -5.31 -3.48
CA TYR A 11 5.45 -5.11 -3.94
C TYR A 11 5.47 -4.33 -5.26
N PRO A 12 5.40 -5.01 -6.41
CA PRO A 12 5.61 -4.37 -7.71
C PRO A 12 4.56 -3.28 -8.00
N GLN A 13 3.29 -3.48 -7.61
CA GLN A 13 2.25 -2.47 -7.80
C GLN A 13 2.49 -1.29 -6.86
N LEU A 14 2.82 -1.52 -5.59
CA LEU A 14 3.16 -0.42 -4.67
C LEU A 14 4.35 0.41 -5.17
N ARG A 15 5.39 -0.26 -5.69
CA ARG A 15 6.55 0.40 -6.28
C ARG A 15 6.17 1.24 -7.49
N ALA A 16 5.27 0.72 -8.34
CA ALA A 16 4.74 1.47 -9.48
C ALA A 16 3.96 2.71 -9.02
N LEU A 17 3.17 2.63 -7.95
CA LEU A 17 2.48 3.78 -7.36
C LEU A 17 3.43 4.81 -6.72
N CYS A 18 4.61 4.37 -6.28
CA CYS A 18 5.65 5.20 -5.70
C CYS A 18 6.66 5.73 -6.72
N TRP A 19 6.37 5.64 -8.03
CA TRP A 19 7.30 6.05 -9.10
C TRP A 19 7.82 7.49 -8.96
N ASN A 20 7.03 8.40 -8.37
CA ASN A 20 7.40 9.81 -8.16
C ASN A 20 8.17 10.05 -6.84
N ILE A 21 8.36 9.02 -6.02
CA ILE A 21 9.13 9.12 -4.77
C ILE A 21 10.53 8.56 -5.05
N HIS A 22 11.44 9.43 -5.49
CA HIS A 22 12.83 9.04 -5.72
C HIS A 22 13.49 8.57 -4.41
N GLY A 23 13.94 7.31 -4.39
CA GLY A 23 14.79 6.76 -3.31
C GLY A 23 14.04 6.13 -2.13
N ALA A 24 12.71 6.11 -2.11
CA ALA A 24 11.99 5.38 -1.07
C ALA A 24 12.18 3.87 -1.25
N SER A 25 12.79 3.21 -0.27
CA SER A 25 12.82 1.74 -0.17
C SER A 25 11.77 1.22 0.80
N TYR A 26 11.34 2.07 1.73
CA TYR A 26 10.35 1.74 2.74
C TYR A 26 9.29 2.84 2.79
N LEU A 27 8.06 2.45 2.99
CA LEU A 27 6.93 3.34 3.19
C LEU A 27 6.21 2.96 4.46
N ASP A 28 5.69 3.95 5.16
CA ASP A 28 4.85 3.70 6.32
C ASP A 28 3.52 3.04 5.86
N ALA A 29 3.01 2.10 6.66
CA ALA A 29 1.91 1.22 6.28
C ALA A 29 0.59 1.97 6.00
N ASP A 30 0.32 3.03 6.77
CA ASP A 30 -0.78 3.97 6.55
C ASP A 30 -0.64 4.72 5.21
N VAL A 31 0.56 5.20 4.90
CA VAL A 31 0.85 5.88 3.63
C VAL A 31 0.74 4.90 2.46
N ALA A 32 1.19 3.66 2.62
CA ALA A 32 1.07 2.61 1.61
C ALA A 32 -0.40 2.28 1.34
N PHE A 33 -1.22 2.15 2.38
CA PHE A 33 -2.64 1.94 2.21
C PHE A 33 -3.32 3.11 1.49
N GLY A 34 -3.02 4.35 1.88
CA GLY A 34 -3.55 5.53 1.20
C GLY A 34 -3.15 5.62 -0.28
N LYS A 35 -1.99 5.07 -0.68
CA LYS A 35 -1.61 4.92 -2.09
C LYS A 35 -2.50 3.89 -2.79
N TYR A 36 -2.67 2.72 -2.19
CA TYR A 36 -3.52 1.67 -2.75
C TYR A 36 -4.98 2.14 -2.91
N GLU A 37 -5.55 2.77 -1.90
CA GLU A 37 -6.94 3.26 -1.93
C GLU A 37 -7.16 4.30 -3.03
N ARG A 38 -6.31 5.33 -3.08
CA ARG A 38 -6.43 6.41 -4.08
C ARG A 38 -6.19 5.94 -5.51
N ASN A 39 -5.32 4.96 -5.70
CA ASN A 39 -4.96 4.46 -7.02
C ASN A 39 -5.61 3.11 -7.33
N TRP A 40 -6.58 2.66 -6.53
CA TRP A 40 -7.19 1.33 -6.64
C TRP A 40 -7.68 1.03 -8.05
N HIS A 41 -8.29 2.03 -8.69
CA HIS A 41 -8.81 1.93 -10.05
C HIS A 41 -7.72 1.71 -11.12
N TRP A 42 -6.47 2.05 -10.83
CA TRP A 42 -5.31 1.96 -11.74
C TRP A 42 -4.47 0.70 -11.46
N ILE A 43 -4.77 -0.04 -10.40
CA ILE A 43 -4.06 -1.25 -10.04
C ILE A 43 -4.59 -2.39 -10.90
N GLU A 44 -3.67 -3.07 -11.58
CA GLU A 44 -3.97 -4.31 -12.27
C GLU A 44 -4.10 -5.46 -11.26
N GLN A 45 -5.35 -5.80 -10.92
CA GLN A 45 -5.63 -6.87 -9.96
C GLN A 45 -5.12 -8.23 -10.42
N ASP A 46 -5.10 -8.48 -11.72
CA ASP A 46 -4.55 -9.71 -12.32
C ASP A 46 -3.03 -9.83 -12.15
N SER A 47 -2.34 -8.70 -11.97
CA SER A 47 -0.90 -8.62 -11.73
C SER A 47 -0.55 -8.60 -10.23
N LEU A 48 -1.55 -8.63 -9.33
CA LEU A 48 -1.30 -8.68 -7.89
C LEU A 48 -0.79 -10.05 -7.48
N THR A 49 0.38 -10.08 -6.85
CA THR A 49 0.89 -11.31 -6.25
C THR A 49 0.09 -11.65 -4.99
N GLN A 50 0.00 -12.94 -4.65
CA GLN A 50 -0.70 -13.40 -3.45
C GLN A 50 -0.22 -12.71 -2.15
N ARG A 51 1.07 -12.37 -2.08
CA ARG A 51 1.65 -11.64 -0.94
C ARG A 51 1.20 -10.18 -0.89
N GLU A 52 1.03 -9.56 -2.06
CA GLU A 52 0.58 -8.18 -2.18
C GLU A 52 -0.91 -8.08 -1.85
N SER A 53 -1.75 -8.99 -2.34
CA SER A 53 -3.16 -9.06 -1.96
C SER A 53 -3.34 -9.27 -0.45
N ALA A 54 -2.55 -10.15 0.17
CA ALA A 54 -2.58 -10.37 1.61
C ALA A 54 -2.14 -9.12 2.40
N LEU A 55 -1.17 -8.36 1.88
CA LEU A 55 -0.77 -7.08 2.46
C LEU A 55 -1.91 -6.07 2.38
N ILE A 56 -2.50 -5.89 1.20
CA ILE A 56 -3.60 -4.95 0.98
C ILE A 56 -4.77 -5.28 1.89
N GLN A 57 -5.14 -6.56 2.03
CA GLN A 57 -6.21 -6.98 2.94
C GLN A 57 -5.88 -6.65 4.40
N ARG A 58 -4.66 -6.97 4.87
CA ARG A 58 -4.22 -6.60 6.23
C ARG A 58 -4.30 -5.09 6.46
N LEU A 59 -3.84 -4.31 5.49
CA LEU A 59 -3.87 -2.86 5.56
C LEU A 59 -5.31 -2.31 5.50
N ALA A 60 -6.20 -2.93 4.74
CA ALA A 60 -7.60 -2.58 4.71
C ALA A 60 -8.30 -2.88 6.05
N ASP A 61 -7.98 -4.00 6.68
CA ASP A 61 -8.50 -4.35 8.00
C ASP A 61 -7.98 -3.40 9.09
N GLU A 62 -6.73 -2.94 8.99
CA GLU A 62 -6.08 -2.08 9.98
C GLU A 62 -6.38 -0.58 9.79
N TYR A 63 -6.43 -0.10 8.54
CA TYR A 63 -6.56 1.32 8.19
C TYR A 63 -7.88 1.66 7.46
N GLY A 64 -8.40 0.73 6.64
CA GLY A 64 -9.61 0.92 5.83
C GLY A 64 -10.92 0.89 6.61
N ALA A 65 -10.94 0.32 7.82
CA ALA A 65 -12.13 0.21 8.66
C ALA A 65 -12.46 1.47 9.50
N GLY A 66 -11.85 2.63 9.23
CA GLY A 66 -12.31 3.90 9.82
C GLY A 66 -11.27 4.93 10.26
N VAL A 67 -10.05 4.94 9.73
CA VAL A 67 -9.12 6.09 9.95
C VAL A 67 -9.20 7.10 8.81
N ILE A 68 -10.40 7.29 8.27
CA ILE A 68 -10.79 8.51 7.55
C ILE A 68 -12.10 8.99 8.18
N ASN A 69 -12.01 9.58 9.38
CA ASN A 69 -12.76 10.75 9.86
C ASN A 69 -12.64 10.86 11.40
N ALA A 70 -11.80 11.79 11.86
CA ALA A 70 -12.08 12.69 12.98
C ALA A 70 -11.08 13.86 12.93
#